data_AF-A0A7V7WL54-F1
#
_entry.id   AF-A0A7V7WL54-F1
#
_cell.length_a   1.000
_cell.length_b   1.000
_cell.length_c   1.000
_cell.angle_alpha   90.00
_cell.angle_beta   90.00
_cell.angle_gamma   90.00
#
_symmetry.space_group_name_H-M   'P 1'
#
loop_
_entity.id
_entity.type
_entity.pdbx_description
1 polymer ?
#
loop_
_entity_poly.entity_id
_entity_poly.type
_entity_poly.pdbx_seq_one_letter_code
_entity_poly.pdbx_strand_id
1 'polypeptide(L)' 'KKVCEAYFRKARQTGTSHAIFKTPWVGDPRINIQDDKGKAKAYQVRQVLLAIDKLKGLRNER' A
#
# COMPACT_ATOMS: atom_id res chain seq x y z
N LYS A 1 7.90 -0.95 -2.65
CA LYS A 1 7.36 0.18 -3.43
C LYS A 1 6.67 -0.29 -4.72
N LYS A 2 7.37 -0.92 -5.68
CA LYS A 2 6.81 -1.40 -6.96
C LYS A 2 5.48 -2.17 -6.85
N VAL A 3 5.38 -3.12 -5.92
CA VAL A 3 4.13 -3.89 -5.67
C VAL A 3 2.96 -2.96 -5.37
N CYS A 4 3.14 -2.00 -4.47
CA CYS A 4 2.07 -1.08 -4.10
C CYS A 4 1.68 -0.12 -5.23
N GLU A 5 2.64 0.28 -6.07
CA GLU A 5 2.35 1.10 -7.26
C GLU A 5 1.49 0.34 -8.28
N ALA A 6 1.70 -0.97 -8.42
CA ALA A 6 0.91 -1.83 -9.31
C ALA A 6 -0.55 -1.99 -8.86
N TYR A 7 -0.81 -1.98 -7.54
CA TYR A 7 -2.17 -2.19 -6.99
C TYR A 7 -2.91 -0.89 -6.64
N PHE A 8 -2.21 0.12 -6.12
CA PHE A 8 -2.81 1.29 -5.45
C PHE A 8 -2.46 2.64 -6.10
N ARG A 9 -1.80 2.64 -7.26
CA ARG A 9 -1.25 3.83 -7.97
C ARG A 9 0.03 4.38 -7.32
N LYS A 10 0.62 5.37 -7.99
CA LYS A 10 1.89 6.00 -7.59
C LYS A 10 1.80 6.61 -6.19
N ALA A 11 2.85 6.40 -5.39
CA ALA A 11 2.93 7.01 -4.06
C ALA A 11 2.91 8.54 -4.16
N ARG A 12 2.20 9.20 -3.24
CA ARG A 12 2.12 10.67 -3.20
C ARG A 12 3.47 11.31 -2.83
N GLN A 13 4.31 10.57 -2.11
CA GLN A 13 5.59 11.04 -1.63
C GLN A 13 6.65 9.98 -1.93
N THR A 14 7.67 10.34 -2.69
CA THR A 14 8.73 9.43 -3.16
C THR A 14 10.14 9.89 -2.78
N GLY A 15 10.30 11.16 -2.39
CA GLY A 15 11.60 11.77 -2.03
C GLY A 15 12.06 11.53 -0.59
N THR A 16 11.32 10.74 0.20
CA THR A 16 11.69 10.40 1.57
C THR A 16 11.78 8.88 1.74
N SER A 17 12.24 8.42 2.91
CA SER A 17 12.18 7.02 3.31
C SER A 17 10.73 6.50 3.41
N HIS A 18 9.71 7.37 3.35
CA HIS A 18 8.31 7.00 3.43
C HIS A 18 7.67 7.02 2.04
N ALA A 19 6.75 6.09 1.80
CA ALA A 19 5.90 6.05 0.62
C ALA A 19 4.45 5.80 1.05
N ILE A 20 3.57 6.74 0.71
CA ILE A 20 2.15 6.70 1.07
C ILE A 20 1.32 6.42 -0.18
N PHE A 21 0.50 5.38 -0.13
CA PHE A 21 -0.39 4.93 -1.20
C PHE A 21 -1.86 5.12 -0.84
N LYS A 22 -2.67 5.51 -1.82
CA LYS A 22 -4.12 5.71 -1.66
C LYS A 22 -4.88 4.49 -2.14
N THR A 23 -5.82 4.01 -1.34
CA THR A 23 -6.68 2.88 -1.69
C THR A 23 -7.97 3.35 -2.39
N PRO A 24 -8.61 2.48 -3.20
CA PRO A 24 -9.80 2.86 -3.97
C PRO A 24 -11.14 2.77 -3.20
N TRP A 25 -11.17 2.26 -1.97
CA TRP A 25 -12.39 2.16 -1.16
C TRP A 25 -12.59 3.35 -0.20
N VAL A 26 -13.85 3.59 0.19
CA VAL A 26 -14.30 4.69 1.05
C VAL A 26 -13.79 4.51 2.49
N GLY A 27 -13.40 5.61 3.13
CA GLY A 27 -12.76 5.67 4.45
C GLY A 27 -11.28 6.08 4.36
N ASP A 28 -10.53 5.95 5.47
CA ASP A 28 -9.07 6.19 5.48
C ASP A 28 -8.30 4.88 5.71
N PRO A 29 -7.76 4.28 4.65
CA PRO A 29 -6.75 3.23 4.80
C PRO A 29 -5.61 3.51 3.84
N ARG A 30 -4.88 4.60 4.10
CA ARG A 30 -3.61 4.84 3.41
C ARG A 30 -2.62 3.75 3.78
N ILE A 31 -1.94 3.21 2.79
CA ILE A 31 -0.82 2.30 3.05
C ILE A 31 0.44 3.14 3.18
N ASN A 32 1.08 3.09 4.33
CA ASN A 32 2.36 3.73 4.57
C ASN A 32 3.47 2.66 4.59
N ILE A 33 4.43 2.78 3.69
CA ILE A 33 5.63 1.96 3.67
C ILE A 33 6.82 2.84 4.00
N GLN A 34 7.51 2.47 5.07
CA GLN A 34 8.76 3.08 5.47
C GLN A 34 9.91 2.17 5.06
N ASP A 35 10.92 2.76 4.45
CA ASP A 35 12.23 2.14 4.28
C ASP A 35 12.98 2.18 5.62
N ASP A 36 13.35 1.01 6.09
CA ASP A 36 14.16 0.77 7.28
C ASP A 36 15.40 -0.02 6.84
N LYS A 37 16.50 0.70 6.59
CA LYS A 37 17.80 0.16 6.14
C LYS A 37 17.67 -0.72 4.87
N GLY A 38 16.90 -0.27 3.88
CA GLY A 38 16.69 -0.98 2.62
C GLY A 38 15.64 -2.09 2.68
N LYS A 39 14.94 -2.25 3.82
CA LYS A 39 13.83 -3.20 3.99
C LYS A 39 12.59 -2.48 4.50
N ALA A 40 11.41 -2.99 4.17
CA ALA A 40 10.18 -2.51 4.79
C ALA A 40 9.97 -3.18 6.14
N LYS A 41 9.33 -2.47 7.08
CA LYS A 41 8.95 -3.06 8.36
C LYS A 41 7.90 -4.17 8.16
N ALA A 42 8.07 -5.30 8.84
CA ALA A 42 7.26 -6.50 8.61
C ALA A 42 5.75 -6.26 8.77
N TYR A 43 5.33 -5.44 9.73
CA TYR A 43 3.91 -5.11 9.92
C TYR A 43 3.33 -4.30 8.75
N GLN A 44 4.12 -3.43 8.10
CA GLN A 44 3.70 -2.67 6.92
C GLN A 44 3.51 -3.61 5.74
N VAL A 45 4.37 -4.63 5.61
CA VAL A 45 4.19 -5.68 4.60
C VAL A 45 2.89 -6.44 4.85
N ARG A 46 2.58 -6.81 6.10
CA ARG A 46 1.29 -7.45 6.45
C ARG A 46 0.09 -6.56 6.10
N GLN A 47 0.16 -5.25 6.40
CA GLN A 47 -0.89 -4.30 6.02
C GLN A 47 -1.09 -4.21 4.51
N VAL A 48 -0.01 -4.24 3.72
CA VAL A 48 -0.08 -4.28 2.26
C VAL A 48 -0.79 -5.54 1.77
N LEU A 49 -0.46 -6.69 2.33
CA LEU A 49 -1.10 -7.96 1.96
C LEU A 49 -2.61 -7.93 2.23
N LEU A 50 -3.02 -7.48 3.42
CA LEU A 50 -4.44 -7.32 3.78
C LEU A 50 -5.16 -6.35 2.84
N ALA A 51 -4.50 -5.24 2.47
CA ALA A 51 -5.07 -4.27 1.56
C ALA A 51 -5.22 -4.83 0.13
N ILE A 52 -4.28 -5.66 -0.34
CA ILE A 52 -4.37 -6.34 -1.63
C ILE A 52 -5.51 -7.37 -1.62
N ASP A 53 -5.65 -8.11 -0.53
CA ASP A 53 -6.73 -9.09 -0.37
C ASP A 53 -8.11 -8.41 -0.43
N LYS A 54 -8.27 -7.31 0.33
CA LYS A 54 -9.48 -6.47 0.25
C LYS A 54 -9.73 -5.92 -1.14
N LEU A 55 -8.69 -5.44 -1.84
CA LEU A 55 -8.80 -4.94 -3.21
C LEU A 55 -9.31 -6.02 -4.17
N LYS A 56 -8.84 -7.26 -4.01
CA LYS A 56 -9.29 -8.40 -4.82
C LYS A 56 -10.74 -8.77 -4.52
N GLY A 57 -11.13 -8.81 -3.24
CA GLY A 57 -12.52 -9.02 -2.83
C GLY A 57 -13.47 -8.03 -3.50
N LEU A 58 -13.18 -6.74 -3.38
CA LEU A 58 -13.95 -5.66 -4.02
C LEU A 58 -14.03 -5.74 -5.55
N ARG A 59 -13.03 -6.36 -6.20
CA ARG A 59 -13.04 -6.56 -7.66
C ARG A 59 -13.86 -7.78 -8.08
N ASN A 60 -13.95 -8.80 -7.23
CA ASN A 60 -14.72 -10.01 -7.48
C ASN A 60 -16.21 -9.83 -7.16
N GLU A 61 -16.56 -8.81 -6.36
CA GLU A 61 -17.94 -8.43 -6.02
C GLU A 61 -18.56 -7.41 -7.01
N ARG A 62 -17.85 -7.07 -8.09
CA ARG A 62 -18.30 -6.18 -9.17
C ARG A 62 -18.53 -6.93 -10.46
#